data_AF-A0A8J7AAN8-F1
#
_entry.id   AF-A0A8J7AAN8-F1
#
_cell.length_a   1.000
_cell.length_b   1.000
_cell.length_c   1.000
_cell.angle_alpha   90.00
_cell.angle_beta   90.00
_cell.angle_gamma   90.00
#
_symmetry.space_group_name_H-M   'P 1'
#
loop_
_entity.id
_entity.type
_entity.pdbx_description
1 polymer ?
#
loop_
_entity_poly.entity_id
_entity_poly.type
_entity_poly.pdbx_seq_one_letter_code
_entity_poly.pdbx_strand_id
1 'polypeptide(L)'
;MNSLKLVLITLSGTILILFSGCANKEEENNSQNLAKPSVNNVAKTDQSSEKLNGNPADKKHSHNQGHSGQVVNLGKYHLEFKPDIEKDGTHLDVALHGEQDKEITDAKLTAQIQLPDGTKKTLEIPYKSEEDQYAALLPETATGEYKVVIQTDVNGEKLNGRFSFNRAAQE
;
A
#
# COMPACT_ATOMS: atom_id res chain seq x y z
N MET A 1 -29.35 51.97 9.68
CA MET A 1 -30.10 50.97 8.89
C MET A 1 -30.08 51.42 7.44
N ASN A 2 -29.10 50.96 6.66
CA ASN A 2 -29.04 51.29 5.24
C ASN A 2 -28.67 50.00 4.50
N SER A 3 -29.67 49.39 3.85
CA SER A 3 -29.57 48.15 3.09
C SER A 3 -29.02 48.44 1.69
N LEU A 4 -27.87 47.85 1.35
CA LEU A 4 -27.36 47.87 -0.01
C LEU A 4 -27.67 46.54 -0.71
N LYS A 5 -28.24 46.67 -1.90
CA LYS A 5 -29.00 45.68 -2.64
C LYS A 5 -28.10 44.59 -3.24
N LEU A 6 -28.52 43.35 -3.06
CA LEU A 6 -27.99 42.13 -3.67
C LEU A 6 -28.29 42.15 -5.19
N VAL A 7 -27.28 42.00 -6.04
CA VAL A 7 -27.47 41.69 -7.48
C VAL A 7 -26.91 40.29 -7.73
N LEU A 8 -27.84 39.36 -7.92
CA LEU A 8 -27.60 37.95 -8.24
C LEU A 8 -27.53 37.83 -9.77
N ILE A 9 -26.37 37.46 -10.32
CA ILE A 9 -26.24 37.08 -11.73
C ILE A 9 -26.14 35.56 -11.79
N THR A 10 -27.25 34.91 -12.14
CA THR A 10 -27.29 33.49 -12.50
C THR A 10 -26.87 33.33 -13.96
N LEU A 11 -25.68 32.78 -14.21
CA LEU A 11 -25.31 32.31 -15.55
C LEU A 11 -25.42 30.78 -15.58
N SER A 12 -26.60 30.32 -16.00
CA SER A 12 -26.89 28.91 -16.23
C SER A 12 -26.20 28.44 -17.51
N GLY A 13 -25.06 27.77 -17.38
CA GLY A 13 -24.44 27.02 -18.46
C GLY A 13 -24.67 25.54 -18.29
N THR A 14 -25.76 25.00 -18.86
CA THR A 14 -25.90 23.55 -19.04
C THR A 14 -25.07 23.14 -20.24
N ILE A 15 -23.90 22.54 -20.01
CA ILE A 15 -23.15 21.83 -21.03
C ILE A 15 -23.35 20.32 -20.77
N LEU A 16 -24.19 19.70 -21.61
CA LEU A 16 -24.33 18.26 -21.75
C LEU A 16 -23.29 17.78 -22.76
N ILE A 17 -22.23 17.12 -22.29
CA ILE A 17 -21.31 16.37 -23.16
C ILE A 17 -21.67 14.90 -23.04
N LEU A 18 -22.33 14.38 -24.09
CA LEU A 18 -22.49 12.95 -24.30
C LEU A 18 -21.22 12.44 -24.99
N PHE A 19 -20.37 11.71 -24.26
CA PHE A 19 -19.31 10.92 -24.89
C PHE A 19 -19.88 9.56 -25.30
N SER A 20 -20.06 9.39 -26.61
CA SER A 20 -20.33 8.11 -27.26
C SER A 20 -19.07 7.24 -27.20
N GLY A 21 -19.24 6.00 -26.76
CA GLY A 21 -18.17 5.01 -26.71
C GLY A 21 -17.81 4.44 -28.07
N CYS A 22 -16.56 3.98 -28.18
CA CYS A 22 -16.15 2.95 -29.14
C CYS A 22 -15.52 1.82 -28.35
N ALA A 23 -16.20 0.68 -28.33
CA ALA A 23 -15.62 -0.61 -27.98
C ALA A 23 -14.77 -1.06 -29.18
N ASN A 24 -13.45 -1.13 -28.99
CA ASN A 24 -12.59 -1.82 -29.93
C ASN A 24 -12.35 -3.23 -29.41
N LYS A 25 -12.65 -4.19 -30.29
CA LYS A 25 -12.53 -5.62 -30.14
C LYS A 25 -11.05 -6.01 -30.06
N GLU A 26 -10.80 -7.09 -29.33
CA GLU A 26 -9.56 -7.85 -29.30
C GLU A 26 -9.09 -8.17 -30.73
N GLU A 27 -7.81 -7.92 -30.99
CA GLU A 27 -7.06 -8.62 -32.04
C GLU A 27 -6.06 -9.55 -31.36
N GLU A 28 -6.40 -10.83 -31.43
CA GLU A 28 -5.51 -11.96 -31.26
C GLU A 28 -4.70 -12.10 -32.56
N ASN A 29 -3.37 -12.01 -32.50
CA ASN A 29 -2.52 -12.47 -33.58
C ASN A 29 -1.37 -13.34 -33.06
N ASN A 30 -1.47 -14.59 -33.44
CA ASN A 30 -0.50 -15.66 -33.27
C ASN A 30 0.49 -15.61 -34.45
N SER A 31 1.79 -15.52 -34.15
CA SER A 31 2.78 -16.24 -34.98
C SER A 31 4.10 -16.50 -34.26
N GLN A 32 4.40 -17.80 -34.27
CA GLN A 32 5.63 -18.53 -34.04
C GLN A 32 6.87 -17.88 -34.70
N ASN A 33 8.06 -17.97 -34.09
CA ASN A 33 9.03 -19.06 -34.35
C ASN A 33 10.45 -18.76 -33.79
N LEU A 34 11.00 -19.80 -33.14
CA LEU A 34 12.39 -20.17 -32.78
C LEU A 34 13.57 -19.17 -32.81
N ALA A 35 14.31 -19.16 -31.70
CA ALA A 35 15.73 -19.53 -31.69
C ALA A 35 16.15 -20.13 -30.33
N LYS A 36 16.85 -21.27 -30.37
CA LYS A 36 17.49 -22.00 -29.26
C LYS A 36 18.99 -21.68 -29.26
N PRO A 37 19.66 -21.58 -28.11
CA PRO A 37 20.76 -22.51 -27.82
C PRO A 37 20.70 -22.99 -26.35
N SER A 38 20.53 -24.30 -26.10
CA SER A 38 21.57 -25.28 -25.77
C SER A 38 22.29 -25.04 -24.43
N VAL A 39 21.93 -25.92 -23.50
CA VAL A 39 22.47 -26.22 -22.17
C VAL A 39 23.98 -26.53 -22.21
N ASN A 40 24.70 -26.17 -21.15
CA ASN A 40 25.66 -27.07 -20.49
C ASN A 40 25.76 -26.76 -18.98
N ASN A 41 25.74 -27.85 -18.21
CA ASN A 41 25.64 -27.93 -16.76
C ASN A 41 26.95 -27.63 -16.02
N VAL A 42 26.83 -27.32 -14.71
CA VAL A 42 27.40 -28.05 -13.54
C VAL A 42 27.89 -27.08 -12.44
N ALA A 43 27.41 -27.38 -11.22
CA ALA A 43 27.74 -26.92 -9.86
C ALA A 43 29.22 -26.57 -9.59
N LYS A 44 29.61 -25.76 -8.58
CA LYS A 44 29.43 -26.00 -7.13
C LYS A 44 29.94 -24.80 -6.29
N THR A 45 29.31 -24.66 -5.12
CA THR A 45 29.67 -24.04 -3.82
C THR A 45 31.07 -23.43 -3.60
N ASP A 46 31.10 -22.24 -2.99
CA ASP A 46 31.94 -21.80 -1.85
C ASP A 46 31.39 -20.44 -1.36
N GLN A 47 30.50 -20.38 -0.36
CA GLN A 47 30.81 -20.30 1.07
C GLN A 47 32.05 -19.44 1.40
N SER A 48 31.84 -18.12 1.49
CA SER A 48 32.71 -17.25 2.31
C SER A 48 31.86 -16.61 3.41
N SER A 49 31.95 -17.21 4.57
CA SER A 49 31.54 -16.66 5.85
C SER A 49 32.60 -15.65 6.31
N GLU A 50 32.30 -14.36 6.22
CA GLU A 50 33.10 -13.36 6.92
C GLU A 50 32.57 -13.21 8.34
N LYS A 51 33.23 -13.93 9.25
CA LYS A 51 33.08 -13.86 10.70
C LYS A 51 33.66 -12.54 11.19
N LEU A 52 32.82 -11.57 11.51
CA LEU A 52 33.18 -10.47 12.41
C LEU A 52 32.62 -10.75 13.81
N ASN A 53 33.57 -10.76 14.74
CA ASN A 53 33.45 -11.24 16.10
C ASN A 53 33.02 -10.10 17.03
N GLY A 54 31.90 -10.29 17.74
CA GLY A 54 31.71 -9.85 19.13
C GLY A 54 31.30 -8.39 19.40
N ASN A 55 30.04 -8.20 19.76
CA ASN A 55 29.67 -7.65 21.09
C ASN A 55 28.22 -8.06 21.44
N PRO A 56 27.90 -8.49 22.68
CA PRO A 56 26.54 -8.80 23.07
C PRO A 56 25.85 -7.53 23.59
N ALA A 57 24.97 -6.93 22.79
CA ALA A 57 24.10 -5.87 23.26
C ALA A 57 22.69 -6.05 22.68
N ASP A 58 21.76 -6.25 23.61
CA ASP A 58 20.31 -6.19 23.52
C ASP A 58 19.60 -6.99 22.43
N LYS A 59 19.06 -8.13 22.88
CA LYS A 59 17.87 -8.74 22.32
C LYS A 59 16.70 -7.76 22.43
N LYS A 60 16.48 -6.93 21.40
CA LYS A 60 15.12 -6.45 21.09
C LYS A 60 14.57 -7.26 19.93
N HIS A 61 13.30 -7.60 20.07
CA HIS A 61 12.59 -8.62 19.31
C HIS A 61 12.57 -8.33 17.82
N SER A 62 13.53 -8.88 17.08
CA SER A 62 13.41 -9.03 15.63
C SER A 62 12.68 -10.34 15.35
N HIS A 63 11.34 -10.32 15.40
CA HIS A 63 10.54 -11.34 14.71
C HIS A 63 10.66 -11.09 13.21
N ASN A 64 11.73 -11.64 12.63
CA ASN A 64 11.94 -11.66 11.21
C ASN A 64 11.56 -13.05 10.69
N GLN A 65 10.29 -13.21 10.36
CA GLN A 65 9.80 -14.30 9.54
C GLN A 65 8.69 -13.77 8.62
N GLY A 66 9.06 -13.52 7.36
CA GLY A 66 8.10 -13.45 6.26
C GLY A 66 7.63 -12.06 5.88
N HIS A 67 7.93 -11.68 4.63
CA HIS A 67 7.40 -10.54 3.88
C HIS A 67 8.08 -9.19 4.14
N SER A 68 8.98 -8.81 3.21
CA SER A 68 9.34 -7.40 2.98
C SER A 68 8.06 -6.61 2.70
N GLY A 69 7.91 -5.44 3.32
CA GLY A 69 6.76 -4.56 3.09
C GLY A 69 6.63 -4.16 1.62
N GLN A 70 5.43 -3.76 1.24
CA GLN A 70 5.16 -3.14 -0.06
C GLN A 70 5.44 -1.66 0.05
N VAL A 71 6.25 -1.10 -0.84
CA VAL A 71 6.59 0.33 -0.83
C VAL A 71 6.00 1.02 -2.05
N VAL A 72 5.39 2.18 -1.84
CA VAL A 72 4.94 3.08 -2.92
C VAL A 72 5.53 4.47 -2.71
N ASN A 73 6.05 5.06 -3.79
CA ASN A 73 6.55 6.43 -3.79
C ASN A 73 5.45 7.39 -4.24
N LEU A 74 5.21 8.43 -3.43
CA LEU A 74 4.14 9.41 -3.58
C LEU A 74 4.76 10.81 -3.61
N GLY A 75 5.46 11.12 -4.71
CA GLY A 75 6.21 12.36 -4.83
C GLY A 75 7.44 12.35 -3.91
N LYS A 76 7.50 13.28 -2.97
CA LYS A 76 8.58 13.40 -1.98
C LYS A 76 8.43 12.45 -0.78
N TYR A 77 7.34 11.69 -0.73
CA TYR A 77 7.05 10.74 0.33
C TYR A 77 7.21 9.32 -0.18
N HIS A 78 7.53 8.40 0.72
CA HIS A 78 7.37 6.98 0.49
C HIS A 78 6.60 6.34 1.63
N LEU A 79 5.71 5.42 1.26
CA LEU A 79 4.82 4.74 2.17
C LEU A 79 5.10 3.24 2.06
N GLU A 80 5.51 2.64 3.17
CA GLU A 80 5.68 1.19 3.31
C GLU A 80 4.47 0.61 4.04
N PHE A 81 3.91 -0.45 3.49
CA PHE A 81 2.79 -1.19 4.07
C PHE A 81 3.19 -2.65 4.28
N LYS A 82 3.07 -3.12 5.52
CA LYS A 82 3.37 -4.48 5.92
C LYS A 82 2.16 -5.08 6.64
N PRO A 83 1.36 -5.92 5.97
CA PRO A 83 0.31 -6.66 6.64
C PRO A 83 0.92 -7.82 7.45
N ASP A 84 0.60 -7.91 8.73
CA ASP A 84 0.92 -9.07 9.57
C ASP A 84 -0.36 -9.86 9.86
N ILE A 85 -0.43 -11.07 9.31
CA ILE A 85 -1.66 -11.88 9.28
C ILE A 85 -1.66 -12.81 10.48
N GLU A 86 -2.63 -12.60 11.38
CA GLU A 86 -2.83 -13.41 12.56
C GLU A 86 -4.14 -14.21 12.49
N LYS A 87 -4.35 -15.11 13.45
CA LYS A 87 -5.56 -15.93 13.54
C LYS A 87 -6.85 -15.11 13.57
N ASP A 88 -6.86 -14.04 14.37
CA ASP A 88 -8.07 -13.27 14.66
C ASP A 88 -8.20 -11.97 13.84
N GLY A 89 -7.22 -11.67 12.99
CA GLY A 89 -7.24 -10.47 12.15
C GLY A 89 -5.94 -10.25 11.41
N THR A 90 -5.75 -9.03 10.90
CA THR A 90 -4.50 -8.62 10.25
C THR A 90 -4.06 -7.28 10.84
N HIS A 91 -2.85 -7.23 11.39
CA HIS A 91 -2.19 -5.99 11.76
C HIS A 91 -1.77 -5.25 10.48
N LEU A 92 -2.20 -4.00 10.35
CA LEU A 92 -1.86 -3.12 9.26
C LEU A 92 -0.73 -2.19 9.72
N ASP A 93 0.51 -2.63 9.51
CA ASP A 93 1.68 -1.83 9.87
C ASP A 93 2.06 -0.93 8.70
N VAL A 94 2.28 0.35 9.00
CA VAL A 94 2.57 1.37 8.01
C VAL A 94 3.71 2.25 8.49
N ALA A 95 4.72 2.42 7.64
CA ALA A 95 5.77 3.41 7.82
C ALA A 95 5.63 4.51 6.77
N LEU A 96 5.81 5.76 7.19
CA LEU A 96 5.73 6.94 6.34
C LEU A 96 6.99 7.77 6.51
N HIS A 97 7.64 8.05 5.38
CA HIS A 97 8.81 8.91 5.35
C HIS A 97 8.67 9.98 4.28
N GLY A 98 9.31 11.13 4.52
CA GLY A 98 9.45 12.23 3.58
C GLY A 98 10.80 12.24 2.88
N GLU A 99 11.27 13.43 2.53
CA GLU A 99 12.58 13.63 1.91
C GLU A 99 13.72 13.14 2.80
N GLN A 100 14.76 12.60 2.18
CA GLN A 100 15.95 12.08 2.87
C GLN A 100 15.61 11.00 3.91
N ASP A 101 14.56 10.21 3.64
CA ASP A 101 14.06 9.14 4.50
C ASP A 101 13.69 9.60 5.92
N LYS A 102 13.33 10.88 6.07
CA LYS A 102 12.89 11.40 7.36
C LYS A 102 11.54 10.81 7.73
N GLU A 103 11.47 10.12 8.86
CA GLU A 103 10.24 9.60 9.44
C GLU A 103 9.23 10.71 9.74
N ILE A 104 7.95 10.43 9.47
CA ILE A 104 6.82 11.31 9.73
C ILE A 104 5.86 10.57 10.65
N THR A 105 5.65 11.09 11.85
CA THR A 105 4.87 10.42 12.91
C THR A 105 3.59 11.18 13.29
N ASP A 106 3.37 12.36 12.70
CA ASP A 106 2.25 13.26 12.97
C ASP A 106 1.20 13.35 11.84
N ALA A 107 1.34 12.52 10.79
CA ALA A 107 0.35 12.40 9.72
C ALA A 107 -0.94 11.71 10.17
N LYS A 108 -2.04 11.97 9.45
CA LYS A 108 -3.30 11.24 9.62
C LYS A 108 -3.42 10.17 8.55
N LEU A 109 -3.53 8.91 8.97
CA LEU A 109 -3.69 7.78 8.07
C LEU A 109 -5.08 7.15 8.22
N THR A 110 -5.69 6.85 7.09
CA THR A 110 -6.94 6.08 7.02
C THR A 110 -6.82 5.03 5.93
N ALA A 111 -7.05 3.77 6.26
CA ALA A 111 -7.17 2.71 5.28
C ALA A 111 -8.62 2.57 4.82
N GLN A 112 -8.83 2.57 3.51
CA GLN A 112 -10.02 2.03 2.88
C GLN A 112 -9.70 0.63 2.37
N ILE A 113 -10.35 -0.38 2.95
CA ILE A 113 -10.09 -1.78 2.65
C ILE A 113 -11.31 -2.35 1.90
N GLN A 114 -11.08 -2.97 0.76
CA GLN A 114 -12.04 -3.85 0.11
C GLN A 114 -11.68 -5.29 0.47
N LEU A 115 -12.61 -5.98 1.13
CA LEU A 115 -12.53 -7.39 1.50
C LEU A 115 -12.66 -8.29 0.26
N PRO A 116 -12.34 -9.60 0.37
CA PRO A 116 -12.43 -10.54 -0.74
C PRO A 116 -13.84 -10.66 -1.35
N ASP A 117 -14.89 -10.45 -0.55
CA ASP A 117 -16.29 -10.46 -0.98
C ASP A 117 -16.74 -9.14 -1.66
N GLY A 118 -15.85 -8.14 -1.72
CA GLY A 118 -16.14 -6.80 -2.24
C GLY A 118 -16.66 -5.80 -1.21
N THR A 119 -16.95 -6.24 0.02
CA THR A 119 -17.35 -5.35 1.13
C THR A 119 -16.25 -4.34 1.41
N LYS A 120 -16.64 -3.08 1.69
CA LYS A 120 -15.70 -2.01 2.03
C LYS A 120 -15.69 -1.71 3.52
N LYS A 121 -14.51 -1.50 4.08
CA LYS A 121 -14.25 -1.08 5.45
C LYS A 121 -13.37 0.16 5.45
N THR A 122 -13.53 0.99 6.47
CA THR A 122 -12.68 2.14 6.72
C THR A 122 -12.11 2.00 8.12
N LEU A 123 -10.80 2.18 8.24
CA LEU A 123 -10.07 2.04 9.50
C LEU A 123 -9.08 3.20 9.65
N GLU A 124 -9.11 3.90 10.78
CA GLU A 124 -8.06 4.85 11.13
C GLU A 124 -6.80 4.08 11.54
N ILE A 125 -5.63 4.56 11.11
CA ILE A 125 -4.34 3.97 11.49
C ILE A 125 -3.59 5.01 12.33
N PRO A 126 -3.70 4.97 13.67
CA PRO A 126 -2.99 5.90 14.54
C PRO A 126 -1.51 5.55 14.62
N TYR A 127 -0.67 6.56 14.87
CA TYR A 127 0.72 6.34 15.25
C TYR A 127 0.77 5.75 16.67
N LYS A 128 1.52 4.66 16.84
CA LYS A 128 1.78 3.97 18.09
C LYS A 128 3.20 4.29 18.54
N SER A 129 3.33 5.22 19.48
CA SER A 129 4.63 5.66 20.01
C SER A 129 5.44 4.54 20.68
N GLU A 130 4.75 3.52 21.17
CA GLU A 130 5.31 2.35 21.83
C GLU A 130 5.85 1.31 20.83
N GLU A 131 5.41 1.38 19.57
CA GLU A 131 5.83 0.49 18.47
C GLU A 131 6.66 1.21 17.42
N ASP A 132 6.82 2.54 17.52
CA ASP A 132 7.49 3.40 16.54
C ASP A 132 6.94 3.22 15.10
N GLN A 133 5.61 3.06 14.97
CA GLN A 133 4.95 2.88 13.67
C GLN A 133 3.47 3.27 13.71
N TYR A 134 2.87 3.42 12.53
CA TYR A 134 1.41 3.45 12.41
C TYR A 134 0.89 2.01 12.38
N ALA A 135 -0.03 1.68 13.28
CA ALA A 135 -0.60 0.34 13.35
C ALA A 135 -2.08 0.35 13.70
N ALA A 136 -2.82 -0.55 13.04
CA ALA A 136 -4.22 -0.83 13.36
C ALA A 136 -4.58 -2.30 13.08
N LEU A 137 -5.47 -2.86 13.88
CA LEU A 137 -5.99 -4.20 13.67
C LEU A 137 -7.22 -4.16 12.75
N LEU A 138 -7.17 -4.90 11.65
CA LEU A 138 -8.34 -5.26 10.84
C LEU A 138 -8.90 -6.60 11.34
N PRO A 139 -10.04 -6.63 12.06
CA PRO A 139 -10.59 -7.85 12.66
C PRO A 139 -11.42 -8.65 11.63
N GLU A 140 -10.82 -8.93 10.47
CA GLU A 140 -11.47 -9.65 9.37
C GLU A 140 -10.61 -10.85 8.98
N THR A 141 -11.26 -12.00 8.81
CA THR A 141 -10.56 -13.29 8.64
C THR A 141 -10.86 -14.01 7.33
N ALA A 142 -11.65 -13.38 6.45
CA ALA A 142 -12.01 -13.93 5.14
C ALA A 142 -10.76 -14.30 4.33
N THR A 143 -10.77 -15.48 3.72
CA THR A 143 -9.67 -15.92 2.84
C THR A 143 -9.80 -15.24 1.49
N GLY A 144 -8.68 -14.79 0.91
CA GLY A 144 -8.61 -14.17 -0.41
C GLY A 144 -7.86 -12.84 -0.44
N GLU A 145 -8.03 -12.11 -1.53
CA GLU A 145 -7.36 -10.82 -1.77
C GLU A 145 -8.09 -9.67 -1.08
N TYR A 146 -7.33 -8.87 -0.33
CA TYR A 146 -7.72 -7.60 0.24
C TYR A 146 -7.07 -6.49 -0.58
N LYS A 147 -7.85 -5.49 -0.97
CA LYS A 147 -7.33 -4.27 -1.63
C LYS A 147 -7.35 -3.12 -0.65
N VAL A 148 -6.23 -2.45 -0.49
CA VAL A 148 -6.06 -1.39 0.51
C VAL A 148 -5.69 -0.09 -0.18
N VAL A 149 -6.40 0.98 0.15
CA VAL A 149 -5.99 2.35 -0.16
C VAL A 149 -5.68 3.04 1.16
N ILE A 150 -4.41 3.35 1.40
CA ILE A 150 -3.99 4.15 2.54
C ILE A 150 -4.05 5.61 2.11
N GLN A 151 -4.98 6.34 2.70
CA GLN A 151 -5.11 7.78 2.54
C GLN A 151 -4.26 8.44 3.62
N THR A 152 -3.34 9.29 3.19
CA THR A 152 -2.38 9.98 4.06
C THR A 152 -2.63 11.48 3.94
N ASP A 153 -2.75 12.15 5.08
CA ASP A 153 -2.75 13.61 5.18
C ASP A 153 -1.53 14.04 5.99
N VAL A 154 -0.56 14.65 5.31
CA VAL A 154 0.64 15.24 5.90
C VAL A 154 0.49 16.75 5.87
N ASN A 155 0.13 17.37 6.99
CA ASN A 155 -0.02 18.83 7.09
C ASN A 155 -0.95 19.44 6.01
N GLY A 156 -2.03 18.74 5.64
CA GLY A 156 -2.98 19.14 4.61
C GLY A 156 -2.66 18.66 3.20
N GLU A 157 -1.47 18.11 2.96
CA GLU A 157 -1.11 17.46 1.70
C GLU A 157 -1.66 16.03 1.69
N LYS A 158 -2.58 15.75 0.75
CA LYS A 158 -3.28 14.46 0.67
C LYS A 158 -2.70 13.56 -0.41
N LEU A 159 -2.37 12.34 -0.02
CA LEU A 159 -1.73 11.33 -0.85
C LEU A 159 -2.44 9.99 -0.66
N ASN A 160 -2.42 9.13 -1.67
CA ASN A 160 -3.05 7.81 -1.58
C ASN A 160 -2.08 6.73 -2.03
N GLY A 161 -1.67 5.85 -1.12
CA GLY A 161 -0.98 4.61 -1.44
C GLY A 161 -1.98 3.50 -1.76
N ARG A 162 -1.70 2.67 -2.75
CA ARG A 162 -2.54 1.51 -3.13
C ARG A 162 -1.74 0.23 -2.96
N PHE A 163 -2.32 -0.71 -2.25
CA PHE A 163 -1.70 -1.99 -1.91
C PHE A 163 -2.72 -3.12 -2.01
N SER A 164 -2.21 -4.35 -1.90
CA SER A 164 -3.04 -5.54 -1.76
C SER A 164 -2.33 -6.59 -0.94
N PHE A 165 -3.08 -7.44 -0.24
CA PHE A 165 -2.50 -8.61 0.41
C PHE A 165 -3.47 -9.79 0.33
N ASN A 166 -2.92 -11.00 0.35
CA ASN A 166 -3.72 -12.21 0.35
C ASN A 166 -3.72 -12.82 1.75
N ARG A 167 -4.90 -13.14 2.26
CA ARG A 167 -5.06 -13.95 3.46
C ARG A 167 -5.35 -15.40 3.06
N ALA A 168 -4.52 -16.33 3.51
CA ALA A 168 -4.81 -17.77 3.44
C ALA A 168 -5.64 -18.19 4.66
N ALA A 169 -6.32 -19.34 4.56
CA ALA A 169 -6.91 -19.98 5.72
C ALA A 169 -5.81 -20.29 6.75
N GLN A 170 -6.03 -19.88 8.00
CA GLN A 170 -5.15 -20.22 9.11
C GLN A 170 -5.63 -21.54 9.71
N GLU A 171 -4.74 -22.51 9.86
CA GLU A 171 -5.04 -23.85 10.43
C GLU A 171 -5.13 -23.83 11.97
#